data_AF-A0A529HAB4-F1
#
_entry.id   AF-A0A529HAB4-F1
#
_cell.length_a   1.000
_cell.length_b   1.000
_cell.length_c   1.000
_cell.angle_alpha   90.00
_cell.angle_beta   90.00
_cell.angle_gamma   90.00
#
_symmetry.space_group_name_H-M   'P 1'
#
loop_
_entity.id
_entity.type
_entity.pdbx_description
1 polymer ?
#
loop_
_entity_poly.entity_id
_entity_poly.type
_entity_poly.pdbx_seq_one_letter_code
_entity_poly.pdbx_strand_id
1 'polypeptide(L)' 'ISADGTRKWLFRFPPRGAGRPVEIETVYIPEEGRGTLCISSQVGCTLTCSFCHTGTQKLVRNLTTEEILAQLLTARDRL' A
#
# COMPACT_ATOMS: atom_id res chain seq x y z
N ILE A 1 10.82 7.07 8.61
CA ILE A 1 10.15 8.39 8.51
C ILE A 1 11.10 9.27 7.70
N SER A 2 10.59 9.97 6.71
CA SER A 2 11.36 10.88 5.86
C SER A 2 11.54 12.26 6.51
N ALA A 3 12.50 13.06 6.02
CA ALA A 3 12.82 14.38 6.56
C ALA A 3 11.68 15.41 6.37
N ASP A 4 10.86 15.23 5.34
CA ASP A 4 9.64 16.01 5.06
C ASP A 4 8.43 15.54 5.90
N GLY A 5 8.63 14.59 6.82
CA GLY A 5 7.57 14.00 7.63
C GLY A 5 6.81 12.86 6.94
N THR A 6 7.05 12.58 5.66
CA THR A 6 6.42 11.47 4.92
C THR A 6 6.70 10.14 5.63
N ARG A 7 5.65 9.34 5.85
CA ARG A 7 5.76 8.00 6.46
C ARG A 7 5.30 6.95 5.46
N LYS A 8 6.18 5.99 5.16
CA LYS A 8 5.89 4.85 4.30
C LYS A 8 5.91 3.57 5.13
N TRP A 9 4.86 2.79 5.02
CA TRP A 9 4.74 1.47 5.65
C TRP A 9 4.74 0.38 4.58
N LEU A 10 5.42 -0.73 4.89
CA LEU A 10 5.35 -1.97 4.13
C LEU A 10 4.48 -2.95 4.93
N PHE A 11 3.34 -3.33 4.36
CA PHE A 11 2.48 -4.36 4.93
C PHE A 11 2.85 -5.71 4.35
N ARG A 12 2.86 -6.74 5.20
CA ARG A 12 2.96 -8.13 4.77
C ARG A 12 1.68 -8.86 5.15
N PHE A 13 0.96 -9.36 4.15
CA PHE A 13 -0.29 -10.09 4.33
C PHE A 13 -0.10 -11.58 4.01
N PRO A 14 -0.94 -12.46 4.60
CA PRO A 14 -0.92 -13.87 4.26
C PRO A 14 -1.23 -14.10 2.76
N PRO A 15 -0.84 -15.25 2.20
CA PRO A 15 -0.95 -15.51 0.77
C PRO A 15 -2.37 -15.32 0.20
N ARG A 16 -3.40 -15.80 0.92
CA ARG A 16 -4.81 -15.84 0.46
C ARG A 16 -4.95 -16.27 -1.01
N GLY A 17 -4.32 -17.41 -1.36
CA GLY A 17 -4.32 -17.96 -2.73
C GLY A 17 -3.10 -17.62 -3.59
N ALA A 18 -2.23 -16.69 -3.17
CA ALA A 18 -1.03 -16.28 -3.92
C ALA A 18 0.18 -17.24 -3.82
N GLY A 19 0.06 -18.38 -3.13
CA GLY A 19 1.13 -19.35 -2.89
C GLY A 19 2.21 -18.92 -1.88
N ARG A 20 2.41 -17.61 -1.68
CA ARG A 20 3.36 -17.02 -0.70
C ARG A 20 2.79 -15.73 -0.10
N PRO A 21 3.31 -15.26 1.06
CA PRO A 21 2.94 -13.95 1.60
C PRO A 21 3.15 -12.85 0.57
N VAL A 22 2.29 -11.83 0.64
CA VAL A 22 2.29 -10.71 -0.30
C VAL A 22 2.57 -9.41 0.44
N GLU A 23 3.11 -8.43 -0.27
CA GLU A 23 3.48 -7.15 0.31
C GLU A 23 2.87 -6.00 -0.49
N ILE A 24 2.45 -4.97 0.23
CA ILE A 24 1.96 -3.71 -0.34
C ILE A 24 2.50 -2.52 0.45
N GLU A 25 2.38 -1.35 -0.14
CA GLU A 25 2.85 -0.10 0.45
C GLU A 25 1.68 0.81 0.78
N THR A 26 1.82 1.57 1.87
CA THR A 26 0.92 2.66 2.26
C THR A 26 1.77 3.87 2.62
N VAL A 27 1.36 5.05 2.17
CA VAL A 27 2.14 6.27 2.37
C VAL A 27 1.27 7.37 2.96
N TYR A 28 1.65 7.89 4.11
CA TYR A 28 1.11 9.12 4.66
C TYR A 28 2.00 10.30 4.26
N ILE A 29 1.38 11.33 3.70
CA ILE A 29 2.01 12.54 3.21
C ILE A 29 1.42 13.72 3.99
N PRO A 30 2.13 14.29 4.97
CA PRO A 30 1.68 15.45 5.70
C PRO A 30 1.82 16.72 4.86
N GLU A 31 0.85 17.63 4.99
CA GLU A 31 0.90 18.99 4.49
C GLU A 31 0.33 19.95 5.53
N GLU A 32 0.47 21.27 5.33
CA GLU A 32 -0.11 22.24 6.25
C GLU A 32 -1.64 22.11 6.27
N GLY A 33 -2.20 21.88 7.45
CA GLY A 33 -3.65 21.76 7.67
C GLY A 33 -4.32 20.50 7.11
N ARG A 34 -3.57 19.58 6.48
CA ARG A 34 -4.14 18.30 5.99
C ARG A 34 -3.12 17.16 5.96
N GLY A 35 -3.64 15.94 5.94
CA GLY A 35 -2.84 14.74 5.69
C GLY A 35 -3.47 13.92 4.56
N THR A 36 -2.63 13.44 3.63
CA THR A 36 -3.07 12.55 2.56
C THR A 36 -2.59 11.13 2.85
N LEU A 37 -3.47 10.15 2.75
CA LEU A 37 -3.11 8.74 2.85
C LEU A 37 -3.27 8.05 1.50
N CYS A 38 -2.16 7.60 0.94
CA CYS A 38 -2.14 6.73 -0.25
C CYS A 38 -2.32 5.28 0.19
N ILE A 39 -3.35 4.63 -0.36
CA ILE A 39 -3.77 3.27 -0.01
C ILE A 39 -3.63 2.37 -1.24
N SER A 40 -3.05 1.19 -1.07
CA SER A 40 -3.02 0.14 -2.09
C SER A 40 -4.34 -0.61 -2.15
N SER A 41 -4.74 -1.05 -3.34
CA SER A 41 -5.97 -1.85 -3.57
C SER A 41 -5.69 -3.26 -4.12
N GLN A 42 -4.50 -3.49 -4.68
CA GLN A 42 -4.10 -4.74 -5.31
C GLN A 42 -2.63 -5.06 -4.99
N VAL A 43 -2.26 -6.33 -5.14
CA VAL A 43 -0.86 -6.78 -5.15
C VAL A 43 -0.42 -6.97 -6.60
N GLY A 44 0.44 -6.09 -7.09
CA GLY A 44 0.74 -5.98 -8.54
C GLY A 44 -0.39 -5.29 -9.31
N CYS A 45 -0.25 -5.18 -10.64
CA CYS A 45 -1.24 -4.49 -11.50
C CYS A 45 -1.31 -5.13 -12.90
N THR A 46 -2.46 -5.10 -13.56
CA THR A 46 -2.64 -5.63 -14.93
C THR A 46 -2.39 -4.61 -16.03
N LEU A 47 -2.28 -3.32 -15.70
CA LEU A 47 -2.28 -2.24 -16.70
C LEU A 47 -0.93 -2.08 -17.42
N THR A 48 0.14 -2.71 -16.93
CA THR A 48 1.46 -2.74 -17.59
C THR A 48 2.05 -1.38 -17.95
N CYS A 49 1.70 -0.33 -17.19
CA CYS A 49 2.21 1.02 -17.42
C CYS A 49 3.74 1.05 -17.26
N SER A 50 4.47 1.37 -18.34
CA SER A 50 5.94 1.28 -18.39
C SER A 50 6.67 2.20 -17.42
N PHE A 51 6.04 3.29 -16.99
CA PHE A 51 6.58 4.25 -16.03
C PHE A 51 6.27 3.89 -14.56
N CYS A 52 5.45 2.86 -14.31
CA CYS A 52 5.03 2.49 -12.97
C CYS A 52 5.78 1.24 -12.49
N HIS A 53 6.47 1.32 -11.35
CA HIS A 53 7.17 0.15 -10.81
C HIS A 53 6.20 -1.02 -10.51
N THR A 54 5.02 -0.75 -9.95
CA THR A 54 3.98 -1.78 -9.76
C THR A 54 3.43 -2.29 -11.10
N GLY A 55 3.45 -1.47 -12.15
CA GLY A 55 3.06 -1.85 -13.51
C GLY A 55 4.00 -2.87 -14.16
N THR A 56 5.26 -2.99 -13.71
CA THR A 56 6.18 -4.04 -14.17
C THR A 56 5.95 -5.38 -13.46
N GLN A 57 5.15 -5.39 -12.39
CA GLN A 57 4.82 -6.58 -11.61
C GLN A 57 3.50 -7.17 -12.08
N LYS A 58 3.46 -8.51 -12.26
CA LYS A 58 2.21 -9.21 -12.58
C LYS A 58 1.20 -9.03 -11.45
N LEU A 59 -0.08 -8.84 -11.79
CA LEU A 59 -1.16 -8.91 -10.81
C LEU A 59 -1.14 -10.28 -10.13
N VAL A 60 -1.10 -10.27 -8.80
CA VAL A 60 -1.15 -11.47 -7.95
C VAL A 60 -2.57 -11.71 -7.45
N ARG A 61 -3.16 -10.70 -6.79
CA ARG A 61 -4.56 -10.70 -6.33
C ARG A 61 -5.04 -9.31 -5.92
N ASN A 62 -6.35 -9.16 -5.78
CA ASN A 62 -6.94 -8.00 -5.09
C ASN A 62 -6.72 -8.10 -3.58
N LEU A 63 -6.68 -6.94 -2.92
CA LEU A 63 -6.75 -6.88 -1.47
C LEU A 63 -8.19 -7.12 -1.01
N THR A 64 -8.31 -7.79 0.12
CA THR A 64 -9.58 -7.91 0.84
C THR A 64 -9.92 -6.58 1.52
N THR A 65 -11.20 -6.39 1.88
CA THR A 65 -11.64 -5.18 2.59
C THR A 65 -10.89 -4.96 3.90
N GLU A 66 -10.58 -6.03 4.65
CA GLU A 66 -9.78 -5.94 5.88
C GLU A 66 -8.35 -5.46 5.61
N GLU A 67 -7.72 -5.89 4.52
CA GLU A 67 -6.34 -5.52 4.15
C GLU A 67 -6.26 -4.06 3.69
N ILE A 68 -7.34 -3.55 3.07
CA ILE A 68 -7.48 -2.13 2.75
C ILE A 68 -7.69 -1.31 4.03
N LEU A 69 -8.60 -1.73 4.92
CA LEU A 69 -8.85 -1.05 6.20
C LEU A 69 -7.63 -1.05 7.12
N ALA A 70 -6.84 -2.12 7.14
CA ALA A 70 -5.63 -2.23 7.95
C ALA A 70 -4.63 -1.10 7.66
N GLN A 71 -4.56 -0.64 6.40
CA GLN A 71 -3.70 0.48 6.00
C GLN A 71 -4.13 1.78 6.67
N LEU A 72 -5.44 2.07 6.68
CA LEU A 72 -6.02 3.24 7.34
C LEU A 72 -5.86 3.17 8.86
N LEU A 73 -6.21 2.03 9.47
CA LEU A 73 -6.14 1.86 10.92
C LEU A 73 -4.70 1.99 11.42
N THR A 74 -3.74 1.41 10.71
CA THR A 74 -2.32 1.56 11.05
C THR A 74 -1.88 3.01 10.96
N ALA A 75 -2.26 3.74 9.91
CA ALA A 75 -1.93 5.16 9.80
C ALA A 75 -2.55 5.96 10.97
N ARG A 76 -3.83 5.75 11.26
CA ARG A 76 -4.52 6.39 12.39
C ARG A 76 -3.82 6.14 13.73
N ASP A 77 -3.38 4.91 13.99
CA ASP A 77 -2.82 4.50 15.28
C ASP A 77 -1.32 4.85 15.41
N ARG A 78 -0.63 5.14 14.30
CA ARG A 78 0.83 5.38 14.25
C ARG A 78 1.18 6.83 13.94
N LEU A 79 0.21 7.70 13.64
CA LEU A 79 0.43 9.12 13.38
C LEU A 79 0.46 9.91 14.69
#